data_AF-A0A0B0NJR7-F1
#
_entry.id   AF-A0A0B0NJR7-F1
#
_cell.length_a   1.000
_cell.length_b   1.000
_cell.length_c   1.000
_cell.angle_alpha   90.00
_cell.angle_beta   90.00
_cell.angle_gamma   90.00
#
_symmetry.space_group_name_H-M   'P 1'
#
loop_
_entity.id
_entity.type
_entity.pdbx_description
1 polymer ?
#
loop_
_entity_poly.entity_id
_entity_poly.type
_entity_poly.pdbx_seq_one_letter_code
_entity_poly.pdbx_strand_id
1 'polypeptide(L)' 'MGSSSKEETATDGDTSSGDTPPSNSNLFSEGERVLAYHGPRIYEAKAYYPVQKAELRKKEWKYFVHYLGWNKK' A
#
# COMPACT_ATOMS: atom_id res chain seq x y z
N MET A 1 8.20 35.99 31.56
CA MET A 1 8.53 34.59 31.93
C MET A 1 7.25 33.78 31.87
N GLY A 2 7.25 32.67 31.13
CA GLY A 2 6.21 31.63 31.19
C GLY A 2 5.12 31.70 30.12
N SER A 3 5.43 31.25 28.90
CA SER A 3 4.43 30.83 27.92
C SER A 3 3.98 29.40 28.21
N SER A 4 2.72 29.10 27.89
CA SER A 4 2.26 27.92 27.14
C SER A 4 1.01 27.34 27.78
N SER A 5 -0.11 27.60 27.11
CA SER A 5 -1.38 26.92 27.30
C SER A 5 -1.23 25.43 27.00
N LYS A 6 -2.00 24.64 27.73
CA LYS A 6 -2.12 23.19 27.65
C LYS A 6 -3.18 22.86 26.61
N GLU A 7 -2.83 22.05 25.60
CA GLU A 7 -3.80 21.55 24.62
C GLU A 7 -3.66 20.02 24.55
N GLU A 8 -4.77 19.36 24.85
CA GLU A 8 -4.95 17.92 25.05
C GLU A 8 -4.86 17.19 23.71
N THR A 9 -4.01 16.16 23.59
CA THR A 9 -4.00 15.29 22.40
C THR A 9 -5.03 14.18 22.61
N ALA A 10 -6.21 14.36 22.03
CA ALA A 10 -7.17 13.27 21.88
C ALA A 10 -6.66 12.34 20.77
N THR A 11 -6.25 11.14 21.14
CA THR A 11 -6.03 10.04 20.20
C THR A 11 -7.34 9.27 20.08
N ASP A 12 -8.25 9.78 19.25
CA ASP A 12 -9.37 9.00 18.72
C ASP A 12 -8.75 7.92 17.80
N GLY A 13 -9.01 6.63 17.98
CA GLY A 13 -10.34 6.04 17.92
C GLY A 13 -10.37 5.17 16.67
N ASP A 14 -10.15 3.87 16.89
CA ASP A 14 -10.32 2.72 16.01
C ASP A 14 -11.12 2.96 14.71
N THR A 15 -10.53 2.62 13.56
CA THR A 15 -11.32 2.21 12.39
C THR A 15 -10.62 1.01 11.75
N SER A 16 -10.86 -0.16 12.34
CA SER A 16 -10.95 -1.43 11.62
C SER A 16 -11.90 -1.27 10.44
N SER A 17 -11.39 -0.78 9.31
CA SER A 17 -12.09 -0.79 8.04
C SER A 17 -12.20 -2.24 7.58
N GLY A 18 -13.37 -2.84 7.79
CA GLY A 18 -13.73 -4.15 7.25
C GLY A 18 -13.42 -4.21 5.76
N ASP A 19 -12.45 -5.04 5.42
CA ASP A 19 -11.84 -5.15 4.10
C ASP A 19 -12.74 -5.99 3.18
N THR A 20 -13.93 -5.48 2.87
CA THR A 20 -14.68 -5.94 1.70
C THR A 20 -14.06 -5.26 0.48
N PRO A 21 -13.31 -5.98 -0.39
CA PRO A 21 -12.65 -5.34 -1.53
C PRO A 21 -13.73 -4.80 -2.50
N PRO A 22 -13.63 -3.54 -2.94
CA PRO A 22 -14.56 -2.97 -3.90
C PRO A 22 -14.61 -3.85 -5.17
N SER A 23 -15.79 -4.09 -5.70
CA SER A 23 -16.06 -5.05 -6.79
C SER A 23 -15.44 -4.72 -8.16
N ASN A 24 -14.53 -3.75 -8.24
CA ASN A 24 -13.67 -3.42 -9.38
C ASN A 24 -12.28 -2.89 -8.93
N SER A 25 -11.81 -3.27 -7.74
CA SER A 25 -10.70 -2.59 -7.06
C SER A 25 -9.33 -2.95 -7.62
N ASN A 26 -8.70 -1.97 -8.26
CA ASN A 26 -7.25 -1.88 -8.16
C ASN A 26 -6.94 -1.71 -6.66
N LEU A 27 -6.31 -2.73 -6.06
CA LEU A 27 -5.90 -2.74 -4.65
C LEU A 27 -4.85 -1.66 -4.35
N PHE A 28 -4.03 -1.32 -5.35
CA PHE A 28 -3.00 -0.29 -5.24
C PHE A 28 -3.09 0.69 -6.42
N SER A 29 -2.80 1.95 -6.13
CA SER A 29 -2.72 3.03 -7.12
C SER A 29 -1.33 3.09 -7.75
N GLU A 30 -1.25 3.65 -8.97
CA GLU A 30 0.06 3.89 -9.59
C GLU A 30 0.88 4.86 -8.73
N GLY A 31 2.08 4.42 -8.39
CA GLY A 31 3.03 5.16 -7.61
C GLY A 31 2.85 5.11 -6.10
N GLU A 32 1.89 4.34 -5.64
CA GLU A 32 1.69 4.05 -4.22
C GLU A 32 2.91 3.34 -3.63
N ARG A 33 3.25 3.70 -2.38
CA ARG A 33 4.33 3.07 -1.63
C ARG A 33 3.77 1.81 -0.97
N VAL A 34 4.35 0.66 -1.28
CA VAL A 34 3.91 -0.65 -0.80
C VAL A 34 5.06 -1.43 -0.18
N LEU A 35 4.73 -2.40 0.67
CA LEU A 35 5.67 -3.39 1.18
C LEU A 35 5.58 -4.66 0.34
N ALA A 36 6.68 -5.08 -0.26
CA ALA A 36 6.74 -6.22 -1.16
C ALA A 36 7.67 -7.32 -0.64
N TYR A 37 7.21 -8.56 -0.71
CA TYR A 37 8.02 -9.74 -0.40
C TYR A 37 9.03 -10.02 -1.52
N HIS A 38 10.28 -10.24 -1.12
CA HIS A 38 11.33 -10.77 -1.98
C HIS A 38 12.08 -11.86 -1.22
N GLY A 39 11.71 -13.12 -1.48
CA GLY A 39 12.09 -14.24 -0.63
C GLY A 39 11.54 -14.07 0.80
N PRO A 40 12.33 -14.31 1.86
CA PRO A 40 11.87 -14.17 3.25
C PRO A 40 11.88 -12.73 3.78
N ARG A 41 12.26 -11.75 2.95
CA ARG A 41 12.42 -10.34 3.36
C ARG A 41 11.30 -9.47 2.77
N ILE A 42 11.01 -8.38 3.46
CA ILE A 42 10.05 -7.36 3.05
C ILE A 42 10.83 -6.09 2.70
N TYR A 43 10.50 -5.47 1.57
CA TYR A 43 11.13 -4.26 1.07
C TYR A 43 10.08 -3.20 0.76
N GLU A 44 10.42 -1.93 0.97
CA GLU A 44 9.63 -0.84 0.40
C GLU A 44 9.76 -0.83 -1.12
N ALA A 45 8.63 -0.66 -1.80
CA ALA A 45 8.56 -0.61 -3.24
C ALA A 45 7.53 0.43 -3.70
N LYS A 46 7.62 0.82 -4.96
CA LYS A 46 6.62 1.61 -5.66
C LYS A 46 5.78 0.68 -6.53
N ALA A 47 4.48 0.63 -6.27
CA ALA A 47 3.54 -0.09 -7.12
C ALA A 47 3.35 0.67 -8.44
N TYR A 48 3.33 -0.05 -9.54
CA TYR A 48 3.00 0.45 -10.86
C TYR A 48 1.67 -0.15 -11.33
N TYR A 49 1.33 0.14 -12.58
CA TYR A 49 0.10 -0.29 -13.20
C TYR A 49 -0.20 -1.79 -12.96
N PRO A 50 -1.45 -2.10 -12.59
CA PRO A 50 -1.88 -3.48 -12.45
C PRO A 50 -2.00 -4.15 -13.82
N VAL A 51 -1.57 -5.40 -13.89
CA VAL A 51 -1.73 -6.28 -15.04
C VAL A 51 -2.72 -7.37 -14.67
N GLN A 52 -3.81 -7.47 -15.45
CA GLN A 52 -4.68 -8.63 -15.37
C GLN A 52 -3.94 -9.82 -15.96
N LYS A 53 -3.61 -10.83 -15.15
CA LYS A 53 -3.21 -12.11 -15.71
C LYS A 53 -4.47 -12.88 -16.05
N ALA A 54 -4.88 -12.77 -17.31
CA ALA A 54 -5.95 -13.55 -17.89
C ALA A 54 -5.51 -15.02 -18.13
N GLU A 55 -5.05 -15.73 -17.10
CA GLU A 55 -4.91 -17.19 -17.18
C GLU A 55 -6.29 -17.81 -16.93
N LEU A 56 -7.16 -17.67 -17.94
CA LEU A 56 -8.42 -18.36 -18.28
C LEU A 56 -9.46 -18.71 -17.18
N ARG A 57 -9.17 -18.57 -15.88
CA ARG A 57 -10.01 -19.06 -14.78
C ARG A 57 -9.95 -18.25 -13.47
N LYS A 58 -8.89 -17.47 -13.19
CA LYS A 58 -8.69 -16.88 -11.84
C LYS A 58 -8.70 -15.36 -11.71
N LYS A 59 -8.83 -14.56 -12.79
CA LYS A 59 -8.90 -13.07 -12.74
C LYS A 59 -7.99 -12.45 -11.65
N GLU A 60 -6.75 -12.93 -11.54
CA GLU A 60 -5.82 -12.43 -10.54
C GLU A 60 -5.11 -11.19 -11.09
N TRP A 61 -5.08 -10.14 -10.29
CA TRP A 61 -4.30 -8.94 -10.56
C TRP A 61 -2.85 -9.15 -10.12
N LYS A 62 -1.90 -8.75 -10.96
CA LYS A 62 -0.49 -8.69 -10.58
C LYS A 62 0.03 -7.29 -10.82
N TYR A 63 0.82 -6.77 -9.89
CA TYR A 63 1.39 -5.44 -9.98
C TYR A 63 2.85 -5.54 -10.40
N PHE A 64 3.30 -4.61 -11.24
CA PHE A 64 4.72 -4.34 -11.35
C PHE A 64 5.16 -3.52 -10.15
N VAL A 65 6.28 -3.90 -9.53
CA VAL A 65 6.83 -3.19 -8.38
C VAL A 65 8.30 -2.85 -8.65
N HIS A 66 8.72 -1.67 -8.21
CA HIS A 66 10.14 -1.30 -8.16
C HIS A 66 10.55 -1.08 -6.72
N TYR A 67 11.51 -1.87 -6.23
CA TYR A 67 12.05 -1.73 -4.89
C TYR A 67 12.76 -0.39 -4.72
N LEU A 68 12.46 0.33 -3.65
CA LEU A 68 13.12 1.60 -3.34
C LEU A 68 14.59 1.33 -2.99
N GLY A 69 15.47 2.16 -3.52
CA GLY A 69 16.92 2.02 -3.34
C GLY A 69 17.59 1.02 -4.30
N TRP A 70 16.85 0.35 -5.18
CA TRP A 70 17.42 -0.48 -6.24
C TRP A 70 17.65 0.37 -7.49
N ASN A 71 18.67 0.02 -8.28
CA ASN A 71 18.94 0.73 -9.54
C ASN A 71 17.72 0.59 -10.47
N LYS A 72 17.32 1.72 -11.07
CA LYS A 72 16.31 1.75 -12.13
C LYS A 72 16.91 1.07 -13.35
N LYS A 73 16.29 -0.02 -13.79
CA LYS A 73 16.54 -0.63 -15.10
C LYS A 73 15.55 -0.08 -16.12
#